data_AF-A0A5C3FMW6-F1
#
_entry.id   AF-A0A5C3FMW6-F1
#
_cell.length_a   1.000
_cell.length_b   1.000
_cell.length_c   1.000
_cell.angle_alpha   90.00
_cell.angle_beta   90.00
_cell.angle_gamma   90.00
#
_symmetry.space_group_name_H-M   'P 1'
#
loop_
_entity.id
_entity.type
_entity.pdbx_description
1 polymer ?
#
loop_
_entity_poly.entity_id
_entity_poly.type
_entity_poly.pdbx_seq_one_letter_code
_entity_poly.pdbx_strand_id
1 'polypeptide(L)'
;MIFVLVLSILIIGTVVAPHPNQGISGLPMNQDVYNTAYFHRLSQVHAYVGTPSITAPLSPPWPEHEQTWQMQRYVNLLHQHDAYIDPEAGRHLDRLRKNAIWLYNHRDSSRISAHQRSFVAAMEEAGEQARQDLQAALHPVNVRAQHVEPLRSLANKLTTTLNAIEGDLLNHLASGLSVDEWTRLNYAHLLLKTERDMLILAADRYATRLPRLGL
;
A
#
# COMPACT_ATOMS: atom_id res chain seq x y z
N MET A 1 15.17 -14.89 -39.28
CA MET A 1 14.18 -14.05 -38.57
C MET A 1 13.23 -14.98 -37.83
N ILE A 2 13.38 -15.08 -36.51
CA ILE A 2 12.58 -15.97 -35.66
C ILE A 2 11.42 -15.14 -35.09
N PHE A 3 10.20 -15.45 -35.51
CA PHE A 3 8.97 -14.92 -34.92
C PHE A 3 8.67 -15.71 -33.64
N VAL A 4 8.74 -15.07 -32.48
CA VAL A 4 8.29 -15.67 -31.21
C VAL A 4 6.83 -15.27 -30.98
N LEU A 5 5.99 -16.30 -30.90
CA LEU A 5 4.57 -16.28 -30.53
C LEU A 5 4.33 -15.64 -29.16
N VAL A 6 3.29 -14.80 -29.05
CA VAL A 6 2.63 -14.53 -27.78
C VAL A 6 1.26 -15.20 -27.82
N LEU A 7 1.17 -16.31 -27.09
CA LEU A 7 -0.03 -17.13 -26.92
C LEU A 7 -0.88 -16.53 -25.79
N SER A 8 -2.01 -15.93 -26.13
CA SER A 8 -2.99 -15.44 -25.15
C SER A 8 -3.78 -16.62 -24.57
N ILE A 9 -3.51 -16.97 -23.30
CA ILE A 9 -4.31 -17.95 -22.56
C ILE A 9 -5.43 -17.20 -21.82
N LEU A 10 -6.65 -17.34 -22.35
CA LEU A 10 -7.90 -16.97 -21.71
C LEU A 10 -8.29 -18.10 -20.74
N ILE A 11 -8.13 -17.91 -19.43
CA ILE A 11 -8.68 -18.83 -18.43
C ILE A 11 -10.02 -18.27 -17.96
N ILE A 12 -11.11 -18.80 -18.53
CA ILE A 12 -12.44 -18.74 -17.94
C ILE A 12 -12.59 -20.00 -17.07
N GLY A 13 -12.49 -19.83 -15.76
CA GLY A 13 -12.69 -20.88 -14.76
C GLY A 13 -13.66 -20.38 -13.70
N THR A 14 -14.88 -20.90 -13.74
CA THR A 14 -16.02 -20.60 -12.87
C THR A 14 -15.71 -20.82 -11.39
N VAL A 15 -15.81 -19.77 -10.57
CA VAL A 15 -15.85 -19.90 -9.10
C VAL A 15 -17.32 -19.98 -8.66
N VAL A 16 -17.71 -21.14 -8.17
CA VAL A 16 -18.98 -21.38 -7.50
C VAL A 16 -18.98 -20.59 -6.19
N ALA A 17 -19.88 -19.61 -6.07
CA ALA A 17 -20.09 -18.85 -4.85
C ALA A 17 -20.84 -19.70 -3.80
N PRO A 18 -20.46 -19.70 -2.51
CA PRO A 18 -21.31 -20.22 -1.46
C PRO A 18 -22.46 -19.23 -1.20
N HIS A 19 -23.69 -19.74 -1.17
CA HIS A 19 -24.89 -18.98 -0.79
C HIS A 19 -24.82 -18.49 0.67
N PRO A 20 -25.11 -17.19 0.94
CA PRO A 20 -25.43 -16.73 2.28
C PRO A 20 -26.94 -16.63 2.46
N ASN A 21 -27.52 -17.49 3.29
CA ASN A 21 -28.89 -17.35 3.78
C ASN A 21 -28.93 -16.41 5.01
N GLN A 22 -29.57 -15.26 4.79
CA GLN A 22 -30.52 -14.53 5.65
C GLN A 22 -30.09 -13.85 6.98
N GLY A 23 -30.41 -12.54 7.01
CA GLY A 23 -30.63 -11.66 8.17
C GLY A 23 -29.41 -10.79 8.50
N ILE A 24 -29.38 -9.46 8.39
CA ILE A 24 -30.40 -8.43 8.61
C ILE A 24 -30.11 -7.21 7.69
N SER A 25 -31.19 -6.56 7.28
CA SER A 25 -31.38 -5.42 6.38
C SER A 25 -30.34 -4.30 6.40
N GLY A 26 -29.89 -3.92 5.18
CA GLY A 26 -29.72 -2.51 4.81
C GLY A 26 -28.32 -1.92 4.81
N LEU A 27 -27.38 -2.52 4.06
CA LEU A 27 -26.33 -1.85 3.23
C LEU A 27 -25.31 -2.88 2.70
N PRO A 28 -25.50 -3.49 1.51
CA PRO A 28 -24.42 -4.17 0.81
C PRO A 28 -23.86 -3.21 -0.24
N MET A 29 -22.72 -2.54 -0.03
CA MET A 29 -22.09 -1.84 -1.17
C MET A 29 -20.62 -1.41 -1.01
N ASN A 30 -20.12 -1.11 0.19
CA ASN A 30 -18.75 -0.58 0.30
C ASN A 30 -17.71 -1.69 0.49
N GLN A 31 -17.90 -2.61 1.44
CA GLN A 31 -16.87 -3.59 1.79
C GLN A 31 -16.53 -4.55 0.63
N ASP A 32 -17.54 -5.00 -0.13
CA ASP A 32 -17.33 -5.90 -1.28
C ASP A 32 -16.54 -5.22 -2.40
N VAL A 33 -16.78 -3.93 -2.63
CA VAL A 33 -16.03 -3.13 -3.62
C VAL A 33 -14.56 -3.00 -3.20
N TYR A 34 -14.30 -2.77 -1.91
CA TYR A 34 -12.92 -2.77 -1.40
C TYR A 34 -12.27 -4.15 -1.52
N ASN A 35 -12.98 -5.23 -1.17
CA ASN A 35 -12.50 -6.61 -1.30
C ASN A 35 -12.10 -6.92 -2.76
N THR A 36 -12.94 -6.55 -3.73
CA THR A 36 -12.65 -6.74 -5.15
C THR A 36 -11.45 -5.92 -5.59
N ALA A 37 -11.38 -4.63 -5.21
CA ALA A 37 -10.25 -3.78 -5.54
C ALA A 37 -8.93 -4.30 -4.94
N TYR A 38 -8.98 -4.74 -3.69
CA TYR A 38 -7.87 -5.35 -2.97
C TYR A 38 -7.40 -6.63 -3.68
N PHE A 39 -8.30 -7.57 -3.95
CA PHE A 39 -7.98 -8.80 -4.69
C PHE A 39 -7.34 -8.50 -6.05
N HIS A 40 -7.98 -7.64 -6.85
CA HIS A 40 -7.53 -7.36 -8.21
C HIS A 40 -6.15 -6.67 -8.23
N ARG A 41 -5.95 -5.64 -7.40
CA ARG A 41 -4.70 -4.87 -7.38
C ARG A 41 -3.54 -5.66 -6.79
N LEU A 42 -3.75 -6.38 -5.69
CA LEU A 42 -2.66 -7.10 -5.03
C LEU A 42 -2.29 -8.40 -5.75
N SER A 43 -3.22 -9.02 -6.49
CA SER A 43 -2.90 -10.18 -7.32
C SER A 43 -1.91 -9.83 -8.43
N GLN A 44 -2.01 -8.63 -9.01
CA GLN A 44 -1.10 -8.17 -10.07
C GLN A 44 0.35 -7.97 -9.59
N VAL A 45 0.52 -7.69 -8.29
CA VAL A 45 1.84 -7.51 -7.67
C VAL A 45 2.23 -8.69 -6.78
N HIS A 46 1.55 -9.83 -6.90
CA HIS A 46 1.81 -11.05 -6.11
C HIS A 46 1.85 -10.83 -4.58
N ALA A 47 1.10 -9.83 -4.10
CA ALA A 47 1.04 -9.46 -2.69
C ALA A 47 -0.28 -9.86 -2.01
N TYR A 48 -1.22 -10.47 -2.75
CA TYR A 48 -2.54 -10.79 -2.21
C TYR A 48 -2.45 -11.85 -1.11
N VAL A 49 -3.12 -11.57 0.01
CA VAL A 49 -3.40 -12.53 1.08
C VAL A 49 -4.90 -12.54 1.34
N GLY A 50 -5.50 -13.72 1.48
CA GLY A 50 -6.94 -13.86 1.76
C GLY A 50 -7.29 -13.63 3.23
N THR A 51 -6.31 -13.79 4.12
CA THR A 51 -6.45 -13.60 5.57
C THR A 51 -5.22 -12.82 6.05
N PRO A 52 -5.37 -11.77 6.85
CA PRO A 52 -4.22 -11.03 7.37
C PRO A 52 -3.59 -11.82 8.52
N SER A 53 -2.28 -11.68 8.70
CA SER A 53 -1.56 -12.29 9.84
C SER A 53 -1.94 -11.67 11.19
N ILE A 54 -2.42 -10.42 11.19
CA ILE A 54 -2.74 -9.64 12.37
C ILE A 54 -4.05 -8.88 12.10
N THR A 55 -4.93 -8.80 13.10
CA THR A 55 -6.21 -8.07 12.99
C THR A 55 -6.21 -6.86 13.94
N ALA A 56 -6.43 -5.67 13.38
CA ALA A 56 -6.52 -4.44 14.16
C ALA A 56 -7.85 -4.36 14.94
N PRO A 57 -7.83 -3.85 16.18
CA PRO A 57 -9.05 -3.64 16.93
C PRO A 57 -9.90 -2.53 16.31
N LEU A 58 -11.19 -2.84 16.10
CA LEU A 58 -12.15 -1.85 15.67
C LEU A 58 -12.64 -1.01 16.85
N SER A 59 -12.82 0.29 16.63
CA SER A 59 -13.42 1.19 17.61
C SER A 59 -14.79 0.65 18.02
N PRO A 60 -15.05 0.43 19.31
CA PRO A 60 -16.41 0.20 19.78
C PRO A 60 -17.25 1.47 19.53
N PRO A 61 -18.59 1.36 19.46
CA PRO A 61 -19.46 2.52 19.51
C PRO A 61 -19.28 3.21 20.88
N TRP A 62 -18.84 4.46 20.89
CA TRP A 62 -18.61 5.20 22.13
C TRP A 62 -19.93 5.78 22.66
N PRO A 63 -20.30 5.52 23.93
CA PRO A 63 -21.41 6.23 24.57
C PRO A 63 -21.06 7.70 24.78
N GLU A 64 -22.04 8.60 24.65
CA GLU A 64 -21.84 10.06 24.67
C GLU A 64 -21.06 10.59 25.88
N HIS A 65 -21.11 9.89 27.02
CA HIS A 65 -20.69 10.42 28.31
C HIS A 65 -19.34 9.84 28.84
N GLU A 66 -18.74 8.84 28.18
CA GLU A 66 -17.44 8.22 28.59
C GLU A 66 -16.31 8.39 27.55
N GLN A 67 -16.48 9.33 26.62
CA GLN A 67 -15.70 9.40 25.39
C GLN A 67 -14.19 9.56 25.61
N THR A 68 -13.73 10.40 26.54
CA THR A 68 -12.36 10.94 26.44
C THR A 68 -11.26 9.93 26.78
N TRP A 69 -11.35 9.23 27.91
CA TRP A 69 -10.27 8.33 28.35
C TRP A 69 -10.26 7.00 27.59
N GLN A 70 -11.43 6.47 27.22
CA GLN A 70 -11.52 5.21 26.46
C GLN A 70 -11.09 5.40 25.01
N MET A 71 -11.47 6.52 24.38
CA MET A 71 -10.97 6.88 23.05
C MET A 71 -9.45 7.07 23.05
N GLN A 72 -8.90 7.78 24.05
CA GLN A 72 -7.45 7.95 24.17
C GLN A 72 -6.75 6.60 24.32
N ARG A 73 -7.28 5.69 25.15
CA ARG A 73 -6.73 4.34 25.31
C ARG A 73 -6.79 3.55 24.00
N TYR A 74 -7.90 3.63 23.26
CA TYR A 74 -8.05 2.99 21.97
C TYR A 74 -7.05 3.52 20.94
N VAL A 75 -6.94 4.84 20.80
CA VAL A 75 -5.99 5.48 19.88
C VAL A 75 -4.55 5.12 20.23
N ASN A 76 -4.20 5.13 21.53
CA ASN A 76 -2.87 4.72 22.00
C ASN A 76 -2.57 3.26 21.66
N LEU A 77 -3.56 2.37 21.80
CA LEU A 77 -3.41 0.95 21.47
C LEU A 77 -3.28 0.75 19.96
N LEU A 78 -4.04 1.47 19.15
CA LEU A 78 -3.92 1.44 17.69
C LEU A 78 -2.57 1.94 17.20
N HIS A 79 -2.07 3.05 17.74
CA HIS A 79 -0.76 3.61 17.34
C HIS A 79 0.40 2.64 17.57
N GLN A 80 0.25 1.69 18.48
CA GLN A 80 1.25 0.67 18.77
C GLN A 80 1.00 -0.66 18.03
N HIS A 81 -0.02 -0.71 17.18
CA HIS A 81 -0.47 -1.95 16.56
C HIS A 81 0.10 -2.12 15.15
N ASP A 82 0.73 -3.26 14.87
CA ASP A 82 1.42 -3.52 13.58
C ASP A 82 0.50 -3.47 12.35
N ALA A 83 -0.80 -3.67 12.52
CA ALA A 83 -1.80 -3.50 11.46
C ALA A 83 -2.40 -2.08 11.38
N TYR A 84 -1.73 -1.06 11.93
CA TYR A 84 -2.14 0.34 11.86
C TYR A 84 -1.05 1.18 11.20
N ILE A 85 -1.46 2.08 10.31
CA ILE A 85 -0.54 3.03 9.67
C ILE A 85 -0.30 4.20 10.62
N ASP A 86 0.89 4.23 11.20
CA ASP A 86 1.35 5.29 12.10
C ASP A 86 1.33 6.67 11.39
N PRO A 87 0.97 7.77 12.08
CA PRO A 87 0.98 9.11 11.47
C PRO A 87 2.36 9.55 10.93
N GLU A 88 3.44 9.00 11.49
CA GLU A 88 4.82 9.21 11.08
C GLU A 88 5.31 8.15 10.08
N ALA A 89 4.44 7.27 9.60
CA ALA A 89 4.77 6.30 8.56
C ALA A 89 5.36 6.99 7.32
N GLY A 90 6.21 6.26 6.61
CA GLY A 90 6.87 6.76 5.40
C GLY A 90 8.03 7.74 5.64
N ARG A 91 8.58 7.88 6.86
CA ARG A 91 9.82 8.67 7.09
C ARG A 91 10.99 8.25 6.19
N HIS A 92 11.07 6.96 5.85
CA HIS A 92 12.11 6.45 4.95
C HIS A 92 11.93 6.94 3.50
N LEU A 93 10.71 7.31 3.09
CA LEU A 93 10.41 7.80 1.73
C LEU A 93 11.07 9.15 1.44
N ASP A 94 11.31 9.99 2.45
CA ASP A 94 12.06 11.24 2.25
C ASP A 94 13.52 10.97 1.85
N ARG A 95 14.15 9.94 2.43
CA ARG A 95 15.49 9.51 2.03
C ARG A 95 15.48 8.96 0.61
N LEU A 96 14.49 8.13 0.29
CA LEU A 96 14.30 7.55 -1.04
C LEU A 96 14.16 8.64 -2.11
N ARG A 97 13.31 9.64 -1.85
CA ARG A 97 13.12 10.81 -2.72
C ARG A 97 14.40 11.63 -2.90
N LYS A 98 15.14 11.90 -1.81
CA LYS A 98 16.43 12.62 -1.88
C LYS A 98 17.45 11.85 -2.73
N ASN A 99 17.52 10.53 -2.58
CA ASN A 99 18.40 9.69 -3.38
C ASN A 99 18.02 9.70 -4.86
N ALA A 100 16.71 9.64 -5.17
CA ALA A 100 16.21 9.75 -6.55
C ALA A 100 16.62 11.08 -7.20
N ILE A 101 16.41 12.20 -6.50
CA ILE A 101 16.82 13.54 -6.97
C ILE A 101 18.34 13.61 -7.17
N TRP A 102 19.13 13.03 -6.25
CA TRP A 102 20.58 13.00 -6.38
C TRP A 102 21.01 12.26 -7.65
N LEU A 103 20.46 11.06 -7.89
CA LEU A 103 20.74 10.25 -9.08
C LEU A 103 20.37 10.98 -10.36
N TYR A 104 19.23 11.68 -10.36
CA TYR A 104 18.80 12.49 -11.50
C TYR A 104 19.80 13.59 -11.82
N ASN A 105 20.35 14.27 -10.81
CA ASN A 105 21.26 15.41 -10.98
C ASN A 105 22.72 15.02 -11.23
N HIS A 106 23.12 13.77 -10.94
CA HIS A 106 24.53 13.34 -10.97
C HIS A 106 24.76 12.13 -11.91
N ARG A 107 24.04 12.09 -13.04
CA ARG A 107 24.07 10.97 -14.01
C ARG A 107 25.47 10.62 -14.51
N ASP A 108 26.33 11.62 -14.67
CA ASP A 108 27.70 11.46 -15.18
C ASP A 108 28.76 11.29 -14.08
N SER A 109 28.33 11.11 -12.83
CA SER A 109 29.25 10.92 -11.70
C SER A 109 30.01 9.61 -11.80
N SER A 110 31.31 9.64 -11.51
CA SER A 110 32.13 8.42 -11.40
C SER A 110 31.64 7.43 -10.32
N ARG A 111 30.78 7.89 -9.41
CA ARG A 111 30.17 7.08 -8.33
C ARG A 111 28.73 6.67 -8.60
N ILE A 112 28.22 6.91 -9.82
CA ILE A 112 26.81 6.70 -10.16
C ILE A 112 26.38 5.24 -9.93
N SER A 113 27.18 4.28 -10.39
CA SER A 113 26.85 2.85 -10.27
C SER A 113 26.68 2.40 -8.81
N ALA A 114 27.55 2.85 -7.90
CA ALA A 114 27.43 2.52 -6.48
C ALA A 114 26.15 3.12 -5.86
N HIS A 115 25.80 4.35 -6.24
CA HIS A 115 24.58 5.00 -5.77
C HIS A 115 23.32 4.34 -6.36
N GLN A 116 23.35 3.91 -7.62
CA GLN A 116 22.25 3.18 -8.25
C GLN A 116 21.97 1.88 -7.50
N ARG A 117 23.01 1.11 -7.15
CA ARG A 117 22.85 -0.13 -6.35
C ARG A 117 22.30 0.13 -4.95
N SER A 118 22.82 1.15 -4.27
CA SER A 118 22.29 1.55 -2.96
C SER A 118 20.84 2.01 -3.04
N PHE A 119 20.45 2.66 -4.15
CA PHE A 119 19.09 3.08 -4.39
C PHE A 119 18.15 1.89 -4.65
N VAL A 120 18.59 0.88 -5.41
CA VAL A 120 17.83 -0.37 -5.59
C VAL A 120 17.57 -1.03 -4.25
N ALA A 121 18.57 -1.15 -3.38
CA ALA A 121 18.38 -1.73 -2.04
C ALA A 121 17.38 -0.93 -1.18
N ALA A 122 17.45 0.41 -1.23
CA ALA A 122 16.50 1.27 -0.52
C ALA A 122 15.07 1.18 -1.08
N MET A 123 14.93 0.98 -2.40
CA MET A 123 13.65 0.71 -3.04
C MET A 123 13.09 -0.63 -2.59
N GLU A 124 13.89 -1.69 -2.55
CA GLU A 124 13.48 -3.01 -2.07
C GLU A 124 12.99 -2.98 -0.63
N GLU A 125 13.72 -2.32 0.27
CA GLU A 125 13.31 -2.13 1.67
C GLU A 125 11.95 -1.41 1.77
N ALA A 126 11.78 -0.32 1.01
CA ALA A 126 10.52 0.40 0.97
C ALA A 126 9.38 -0.43 0.36
N GLY A 127 9.66 -1.22 -0.68
CA GLY A 127 8.70 -2.12 -1.30
C GLY A 127 8.26 -3.24 -0.36
N GLU A 128 9.19 -3.79 0.44
CA GLU A 128 8.85 -4.80 1.45
C GLU A 128 7.98 -4.23 2.57
N GLN A 129 8.26 -3.00 3.03
CA GLN A 129 7.35 -2.30 3.94
C GLN A 129 5.97 -2.09 3.32
N ALA A 130 5.91 -1.61 2.08
CA ALA A 130 4.66 -1.42 1.34
C ALA A 130 3.87 -2.73 1.22
N ARG A 131 4.55 -3.87 0.99
CA ARG A 131 3.94 -5.20 0.97
C ARG A 131 3.30 -5.55 2.31
N GLN A 132 3.98 -5.26 3.42
CA GLN A 132 3.44 -5.49 4.77
C GLN A 132 2.22 -4.62 5.04
N ASP A 133 2.29 -3.32 4.70
CA ASP A 133 1.19 -2.38 4.88
C ASP A 133 -0.03 -2.78 4.03
N LEU A 134 0.20 -3.23 2.79
CA LEU A 134 -0.81 -3.80 1.91
C LEU A 134 -1.49 -5.04 2.53
N GLN A 135 -0.70 -5.99 3.04
CA GLN A 135 -1.20 -7.26 3.54
C GLN A 135 -1.82 -7.20 4.94
N ALA A 136 -1.41 -6.24 5.76
CA ALA A 136 -1.86 -6.09 7.14
C ALA A 136 -2.79 -4.88 7.27
N ALA A 137 -2.27 -3.65 7.24
CA ALA A 137 -3.05 -2.46 7.57
C ALA A 137 -4.16 -2.16 6.55
N LEU A 138 -3.87 -2.34 5.26
CA LEU A 138 -4.81 -2.13 4.16
C LEU A 138 -5.61 -3.38 3.79
N HIS A 139 -5.43 -4.48 4.54
CA HIS A 139 -6.29 -5.65 4.40
C HIS A 139 -7.76 -5.25 4.63
N PRO A 140 -8.74 -5.81 3.89
CA PRO A 140 -10.13 -5.42 4.06
C PRO A 140 -10.69 -5.59 5.48
N VAL A 141 -10.15 -6.53 6.25
CA VAL A 141 -10.47 -6.72 7.68
C VAL A 141 -10.02 -5.54 8.54
N ASN A 142 -8.86 -4.92 8.21
CA ASN A 142 -8.20 -3.92 9.05
C ASN A 142 -8.40 -2.48 8.55
N VAL A 143 -8.80 -2.28 7.29
CA VAL A 143 -8.94 -0.94 6.70
C VAL A 143 -9.88 -0.03 7.48
N ARG A 144 -10.89 -0.61 8.14
CA ARG A 144 -11.88 0.13 8.96
C ARG A 144 -11.32 0.58 10.32
N ALA A 145 -10.18 0.05 10.77
CA ALA A 145 -9.48 0.51 11.96
C ALA A 145 -8.53 1.68 11.66
N GLN A 146 -8.28 1.99 10.38
CA GLN A 146 -7.39 3.07 9.98
C GLN A 146 -8.05 4.43 10.14
N HIS A 147 -7.21 5.47 10.28
CA HIS A 147 -7.62 6.86 10.30
C HIS A 147 -7.30 7.57 8.98
N VAL A 148 -8.22 8.40 8.51
CA VAL A 148 -8.13 9.07 7.20
C VAL A 148 -6.86 9.92 7.07
N GLU A 149 -6.48 10.67 8.10
CA GLU A 149 -5.35 11.62 8.02
C GLU A 149 -3.98 10.92 7.88
N PRO A 150 -3.64 9.89 8.67
CA PRO A 150 -2.44 9.07 8.42
C PRO A 150 -2.38 8.49 7.01
N LEU A 151 -3.48 7.93 6.51
CA LEU A 151 -3.52 7.36 5.15
C LEU A 151 -3.24 8.41 4.07
N ARG A 152 -3.87 9.60 4.18
CA ARG A 152 -3.64 10.71 3.25
C ARG A 152 -2.22 11.24 3.31
N SER A 153 -1.67 11.39 4.51
CA SER A 153 -0.29 11.82 4.72
C SER A 153 0.69 10.87 4.02
N LEU A 154 0.53 9.56 4.23
CA LEU A 154 1.37 8.54 3.60
C LEU A 154 1.18 8.51 2.07
N ALA A 155 -0.06 8.55 1.58
CA ALA A 155 -0.35 8.60 0.14
C ALA A 155 0.29 9.81 -0.55
N ASN A 156 0.27 10.98 0.10
CA ASN A 156 0.92 12.18 -0.42
C ASN A 156 2.44 12.02 -0.46
N LYS A 157 3.05 11.48 0.61
CA LYS A 157 4.50 11.19 0.62
C LYS A 157 4.87 10.24 -0.52
N LEU A 158 4.18 9.12 -0.67
CA LEU A 158 4.38 8.17 -1.76
C LEU A 158 4.22 8.83 -3.13
N THR A 159 3.21 9.69 -3.31
CA THR A 159 3.01 10.44 -4.56
C THR A 159 4.23 11.29 -4.89
N THR A 160 4.70 12.10 -3.94
CA THR A 160 5.88 12.97 -4.18
C THR A 160 7.17 12.18 -4.41
N THR A 161 7.31 11.01 -3.76
CA THR A 161 8.47 10.14 -3.94
C THR A 161 8.43 9.43 -5.29
N LEU A 162 7.30 8.84 -5.68
CA LEU A 162 7.13 8.19 -6.98
C LEU A 162 7.33 9.19 -8.13
N ASN A 163 6.81 10.41 -8.02
CA ASN A 163 7.04 11.45 -9.03
C ASN A 163 8.52 11.81 -9.20
N ALA A 164 9.34 11.69 -8.15
CA ALA A 164 10.78 11.92 -8.26
C ALA A 164 11.53 10.72 -8.86
N ILE A 165 10.91 9.55 -8.88
CA ILE A 165 11.49 8.31 -9.41
C ILE A 165 11.09 8.11 -10.87
N GLU A 166 9.84 8.39 -11.20
CA GLU A 166 9.25 8.19 -12.52
C GLU A 166 9.87 9.10 -13.60
N GLY A 167 9.59 8.77 -14.87
CA GLY A 167 10.09 9.53 -16.02
C GLY A 167 11.56 9.27 -16.33
N ASP A 168 12.33 10.34 -16.52
CA ASP A 168 13.70 10.27 -17.02
C ASP A 168 14.65 9.51 -16.10
N LEU A 169 14.40 9.50 -14.78
CA LEU A 169 15.25 8.76 -13.85
C LEU A 169 15.11 7.25 -14.06
N LEU A 170 13.88 6.72 -14.16
CA LEU A 170 13.68 5.30 -14.48
C LEU A 170 14.33 4.92 -15.82
N ASN A 171 14.20 5.77 -16.85
CA ASN A 171 14.84 5.53 -18.15
C ASN A 171 16.37 5.48 -18.03
N HIS A 172 16.95 6.37 -17.23
CA HIS A 172 18.39 6.36 -16.97
C HIS A 172 18.82 5.10 -16.20
N LEU A 173 18.08 4.72 -15.16
CA LEU A 173 18.33 3.52 -14.36
C LEU A 173 18.25 2.24 -15.20
N ALA A 174 17.34 2.17 -16.18
CA ALA A 174 17.19 1.02 -17.07
C ALA A 174 18.46 0.72 -17.88
N SER A 175 19.27 1.74 -18.17
CA SER A 175 20.52 1.57 -18.93
C SER A 175 21.74 1.23 -18.06
N GLY A 176 21.69 1.53 -16.76
CA GLY A 176 22.83 1.38 -15.84
C GLY A 176 22.74 0.17 -14.91
N LEU A 177 21.55 -0.41 -14.76
CA LEU A 177 21.29 -1.56 -13.89
C LEU A 177 21.39 -2.88 -14.66
N SER A 178 21.79 -3.94 -13.96
CA SER A 178 21.64 -5.30 -14.48
C SER A 178 20.16 -5.67 -14.61
N VAL A 179 19.86 -6.73 -15.37
CA VAL A 179 18.48 -7.24 -15.51
C VAL A 179 17.86 -7.59 -14.15
N ASP A 180 18.64 -8.19 -13.25
CA ASP A 180 18.18 -8.58 -11.92
C ASP A 180 17.94 -7.35 -11.02
N GLU A 181 18.83 -6.36 -11.07
CA GLU A 181 18.67 -5.10 -10.33
C GLU A 181 17.45 -4.32 -10.82
N TRP A 182 17.24 -4.26 -12.14
CA TRP A 182 16.08 -3.63 -12.75
C TRP A 182 14.77 -4.34 -12.36
N THR A 183 14.76 -5.68 -12.35
CA THR A 183 13.59 -6.47 -11.96
C THR A 183 13.20 -6.20 -10.51
N ARG A 184 14.16 -6.18 -9.59
CA ARG A 184 13.94 -5.89 -8.16
C ARG A 184 13.44 -4.46 -7.95
N LEU A 185 14.05 -3.48 -8.64
CA LEU A 185 13.62 -2.09 -8.63
C LEU A 185 12.17 -1.94 -9.11
N ASN A 186 11.83 -2.56 -10.24
CA ASN A 186 10.52 -2.44 -10.86
C ASN A 186 9.43 -3.11 -9.98
N TYR A 187 9.74 -4.24 -9.36
CA TYR A 187 8.84 -4.90 -8.42
C TYR A 187 8.56 -4.02 -7.18
N ALA A 188 9.60 -3.45 -6.57
CA ALA A 188 9.44 -2.51 -5.46
C ALA A 188 8.64 -1.26 -5.86
N HIS A 189 8.90 -0.70 -7.04
CA HIS A 189 8.16 0.43 -7.59
C HIS A 189 6.67 0.11 -7.77
N LEU A 190 6.34 -1.09 -8.29
CA LEU A 190 4.97 -1.57 -8.42
C LEU A 190 4.27 -1.69 -7.06
N LEU A 191 4.94 -2.21 -6.04
CA LEU A 191 4.39 -2.32 -4.69
C LEU A 191 4.07 -0.94 -4.10
N LEU A 192 5.00 0.03 -4.18
CA LEU A 192 4.78 1.40 -3.70
C LEU A 192 3.63 2.11 -4.43
N LYS A 193 3.52 1.89 -5.75
CA LYS A 193 2.41 2.42 -6.54
C LYS A 193 1.06 1.82 -6.12
N THR A 194 1.02 0.49 -5.93
CA THR A 194 -0.19 -0.21 -5.47
C THR A 194 -0.58 0.23 -4.06
N GLU A 195 0.38 0.39 -3.15
CA GLU A 195 0.15 0.92 -1.81
C GLU A 195 -0.46 2.33 -1.85
N ARG A 196 0.16 3.27 -2.59
CA ARG A 196 -0.39 4.62 -2.79
C ARG A 196 -1.85 4.59 -3.23
N ASP A 197 -2.15 3.80 -4.25
CA ASP A 197 -3.51 3.75 -4.78
C ASP A 197 -4.51 3.13 -3.79
N MET A 198 -4.08 2.11 -3.04
CA MET A 198 -4.90 1.51 -1.98
C MET A 198 -5.13 2.46 -0.81
N LEU A 199 -4.12 3.26 -0.44
CA LEU A 199 -4.22 4.30 0.59
C LEU A 199 -5.25 5.38 0.19
N ILE A 200 -5.19 5.86 -1.06
CA ILE A 200 -6.17 6.84 -1.58
C ILE A 200 -7.57 6.24 -1.52
N LEU A 201 -7.76 5.02 -2.04
CA LEU A 201 -9.04 4.34 -2.02
C LEU A 201 -9.58 4.17 -0.58
N ALA A 202 -8.72 3.72 0.33
CA ALA A 202 -9.05 3.52 1.73
C ALA A 202 -9.45 4.84 2.43
N ALA A 203 -8.65 5.89 2.25
CA ALA A 203 -8.89 7.20 2.87
C ALA A 203 -10.20 7.86 2.41
N ASP A 204 -10.57 7.69 1.14
CA ASP A 204 -11.75 8.35 0.58
C ASP A 204 -13.07 7.69 1.00
N ARG A 205 -13.07 6.38 1.24
CA ARG A 205 -14.33 5.60 1.33
C ARG A 205 -14.43 4.65 2.52
N TYR A 206 -13.33 4.30 3.20
CA TYR A 206 -13.30 3.15 4.11
C TYR A 206 -12.70 3.43 5.49
N ALA A 207 -11.70 4.32 5.56
CA ALA A 207 -11.07 4.72 6.81
C ALA A 207 -11.99 5.61 7.65
N THR A 208 -11.72 5.66 8.96
CA THR A 208 -12.52 6.43 9.91
C THR A 208 -11.97 7.85 10.09
N ARG A 209 -12.85 8.84 10.23
CA ARG A 209 -12.45 10.25 10.47
C ARG A 209 -12.21 10.55 11.96
N LEU A 210 -12.93 9.85 12.84
CA LEU A 210 -12.86 9.89 14.31
C LEU A 210 -13.42 8.55 14.85
N PRO A 211 -13.11 8.13 16.09
CA PRO A 211 -13.66 6.92 16.68
C PRO A 211 -15.20 6.95 16.65
N ARG A 212 -15.84 5.84 16.27
CA ARG A 212 -17.29 5.81 15.99
C ARG A 212 -18.10 6.19 17.23
N LEU A 213 -18.73 7.35 17.21
CA LEU A 213 -19.78 7.69 18.17
C LEU A 213 -20.96 6.75 17.91
N GLY A 214 -21.44 6.06 18.94
CA GLY A 214 -22.67 5.28 18.84
C GLY A 214 -23.83 6.22 18.58
N LEU A 215 -24.68 5.88 17.60
CA LEU A 215 -26.04 6.42 17.52
C LEU A 215 -26.91 5.79 18.60
#